data_AF-A0A1F0GK76-F1
#
_entry.id   AF-A0A1F0GK76-F1
#
_cell.length_a   1.000
_cell.length_b   1.000
_cell.length_c   1.000
_cell.angle_alpha   90.00
_cell.angle_beta   90.00
_cell.angle_gamma   90.00
#
_symmetry.space_group_name_H-M   'P 1'
#
loop_
_entity.id
_entity.type
_entity.pdbx_description
1 polymer ?
#
loop_
_entity_poly.entity_id
_entity_poly.type
_entity_poly.pdbx_seq_one_letter_code
_entity_poly.pdbx_strand_id
1 'polypeptide(L)'
;MNELLIIFLIMVLGYALGHVNFFGIKFGASAILIVALFFGHFGFTVPKFLAKIGLVLFLAPIGLMAGPSFMANIKKNGLSFLAISFITVAIGGILIVLVSKFFDIDLALSMGLATGAMTSTSMLGTVKSLTTSSLPGVGYGIAYAFGVVGVVLIVQLMPKILKVDVDEEINKLVLPKDNSNLTKKDIGSLIDFEKNGLFPVALASTLGILLGSIKIPIGSVSLSLGAGGGALIAGLVLGHYGRLGRINLVVSSERLSLVRDLGLAFFLLESGVSAGTGFVEVVSQYGIKLFFAGVILTLVPALISLFISYKVFKLPLFAALGATTGSMTSAPSLGALLQVTNGDDKVSSFYAATQPTATVMMVFLPQIINIFFPMS
;
A
#
# COMPACT_ATOMS: atom_id res chain seq x y z
N MET A 1 8.92 4.49 29.02
CA MET A 1 10.03 3.75 28.38
C MET A 1 10.56 4.60 27.23
N ASN A 2 11.86 4.58 26.94
CA ASN A 2 12.45 5.39 25.86
C ASN A 2 11.82 5.02 24.51
N GLU A 3 11.33 6.00 23.74
CA GLU A 3 10.71 5.77 22.41
C GLU A 3 11.67 5.05 21.45
N LEU A 4 12.97 5.36 21.50
CA LEU A 4 13.99 4.69 20.70
C LEU A 4 14.07 3.20 21.02
N LEU A 5 14.00 2.85 22.31
CA LEU A 5 13.99 1.46 22.75
C LEU A 5 12.74 0.75 22.26
N ILE A 6 11.57 1.40 22.36
CA ILE A 6 10.29 0.85 21.87
C ILE A 6 10.38 0.55 20.37
N ILE A 7 10.94 1.47 19.58
CA ILE A 7 11.09 1.29 18.14
C ILE A 7 11.89 0.02 17.82
N PHE A 8 13.10 -0.09 18.38
CA PHE A 8 13.94 -1.26 18.11
C PHE A 8 13.37 -2.56 18.69
N LEU A 9 12.71 -2.50 19.84
CA LEU A 9 12.08 -3.66 20.45
C LEU A 9 10.93 -4.18 19.59
N ILE A 10 10.04 -3.30 19.12
CA ILE A 10 8.96 -3.67 18.21
C ILE A 10 9.53 -4.25 16.91
N MET A 11 10.58 -3.67 16.34
CA MET A 11 11.21 -4.19 15.12
C MET A 11 11.79 -5.60 15.34
N VAL A 12 12.58 -5.80 16.40
CA VAL A 12 13.19 -7.11 16.70
C VAL A 12 12.13 -8.17 16.93
N LEU A 13 11.15 -7.89 17.80
CA LEU A 13 10.05 -8.81 18.09
C LEU A 13 9.18 -9.07 16.85
N GLY A 14 8.92 -8.03 16.05
CA GLY A 14 8.14 -8.11 14.82
C GLY A 14 8.80 -8.98 13.76
N TYR A 15 10.11 -8.80 13.52
CA TYR A 15 10.84 -9.66 12.59
C TYR A 15 10.98 -11.11 13.11
N ALA A 16 11.22 -11.29 14.41
CA ALA A 16 11.26 -12.61 15.02
C ALA A 16 9.92 -13.34 14.85
N LEU A 17 8.81 -12.68 15.18
CA LEU A 17 7.45 -13.21 14.98
C LEU A 17 7.15 -13.46 13.51
N GLY A 18 7.59 -12.57 12.62
CA GLY A 18 7.39 -12.68 11.17
C GLY A 18 8.07 -13.88 10.52
N HIS A 19 9.11 -14.43 11.16
CA HIS A 19 9.80 -15.64 10.72
C HIS A 19 9.12 -16.93 11.21
N VAL A 20 8.29 -16.84 12.25
CA VAL A 20 7.55 -18.00 12.77
C VAL A 20 6.55 -18.47 11.72
N ASN A 21 6.61 -19.75 11.40
CA ASN A 21 5.73 -20.38 10.43
C ASN A 21 4.45 -20.88 11.13
N PHE A 22 3.34 -20.17 10.93
CA PHE A 22 2.03 -20.59 11.43
C PHE A 22 1.24 -21.24 10.29
N PHE A 23 1.02 -22.56 10.36
CA PHE A 23 0.25 -23.30 9.35
C PHE A 23 0.73 -23.07 7.90
N GLY A 24 2.05 -22.96 7.71
CA GLY A 24 2.68 -22.68 6.42
C GLY A 24 2.81 -21.18 6.11
N ILE A 25 2.15 -20.28 6.84
CA ILE A 25 2.09 -18.82 6.60
C ILE A 25 3.24 -18.12 7.34
N LYS A 26 3.97 -17.25 6.64
CA LYS A 26 5.05 -16.42 7.20
C LYS A 26 4.68 -14.96 7.07
N PHE A 27 4.38 -14.29 8.17
CA PHE A 27 3.91 -12.89 8.13
C PHE A 27 4.99 -11.88 7.69
N GLY A 28 6.28 -12.25 7.76
CA GLY A 28 7.38 -11.39 7.34
C GLY A 28 7.38 -10.05 8.07
N ALA A 29 7.75 -8.98 7.37
CA ALA A 29 7.75 -7.63 7.94
C ALA A 29 6.35 -7.17 8.43
N SER A 30 5.25 -7.74 7.89
CA SER A 30 3.88 -7.40 8.32
C SER A 30 3.60 -7.77 9.78
N ALA A 31 4.36 -8.69 10.38
CA ALA A 31 4.26 -8.99 11.81
C ALA A 31 4.67 -7.81 12.72
N ILE A 32 5.47 -6.85 12.21
CA ILE A 32 5.81 -5.61 12.93
C ILE A 32 4.54 -4.85 13.31
N LEU A 33 3.53 -4.82 12.44
CA LEU A 33 2.25 -4.16 12.75
C LEU A 33 1.53 -4.81 13.92
N ILE A 34 1.54 -6.15 14.00
CA ILE A 34 0.85 -6.90 15.05
C ILE A 34 1.52 -6.61 16.40
N VAL A 35 2.85 -6.67 16.44
CA VAL A 35 3.62 -6.31 17.65
C VAL A 35 3.41 -4.84 18.00
N ALA A 36 3.46 -3.94 17.02
CA ALA A 36 3.23 -2.52 17.23
C ALA A 36 1.83 -2.21 17.79
N LEU A 37 0.80 -2.90 17.31
CA LEU A 37 -0.57 -2.79 17.83
C LEU A 37 -0.64 -3.22 19.29
N PHE A 38 0.01 -4.33 19.64
CA PHE A 38 0.11 -4.76 21.04
C PHE A 38 0.77 -3.69 21.91
N PHE A 39 1.87 -3.09 21.47
CA PHE A 39 2.52 -2.01 22.21
C PHE A 39 1.63 -0.75 22.30
N GLY A 40 0.96 -0.37 21.21
CA GLY A 40 0.02 0.75 21.20
C GLY A 40 -1.15 0.55 22.17
N HIS A 41 -1.63 -0.69 22.33
CA HIS A 41 -2.67 -1.03 23.30
C HIS A 41 -2.25 -0.73 24.75
N PHE A 42 -0.97 -0.91 25.10
CA PHE A 42 -0.43 -0.53 26.42
C PHE A 42 -0.08 0.97 26.53
N GLY A 43 -0.49 1.79 25.56
CA GLY A 43 -0.28 3.24 25.58
C GLY A 43 1.15 3.68 25.25
N PHE A 44 1.97 2.80 24.68
CA PHE A 44 3.28 3.22 24.16
C PHE A 44 3.11 4.13 22.95
N THR A 45 3.99 5.12 22.84
CA THR A 45 4.02 6.06 21.71
C THR A 45 5.34 5.99 20.97
N VAL A 46 5.30 6.37 19.70
CA VAL A 46 6.47 6.51 18.84
C VAL A 46 6.30 7.79 18.01
N PRO A 47 7.39 8.38 17.47
CA PRO A 47 7.29 9.59 16.68
C PRO A 47 6.39 9.42 15.45
N LYS A 48 5.32 10.22 15.37
CA LYS A 48 4.32 10.17 14.27
C LYS A 48 4.90 10.39 12.87
N PHE A 49 6.08 10.99 12.77
CA PHE A 49 6.73 11.18 11.47
C PHE A 49 7.25 9.85 10.88
N LEU A 50 7.42 8.80 11.69
CA LEU A 50 7.90 7.49 11.27
C LEU A 50 7.03 6.85 10.19
N ALA A 51 5.70 7.00 10.27
CA ALA A 51 4.83 6.52 9.18
C ALA A 51 5.09 7.25 7.87
N LYS A 52 5.23 8.58 7.92
CA LYS A 52 5.43 9.39 6.70
C LYS A 52 6.79 9.09 6.04
N ILE A 53 7.86 9.06 6.83
CA ILE A 53 9.20 8.74 6.30
C ILE A 53 9.26 7.28 5.86
N GLY A 54 8.66 6.35 6.61
CA GLY A 54 8.60 4.94 6.28
C GLY A 54 7.88 4.69 4.95
N LEU A 55 6.73 5.32 4.75
CA LEU A 55 5.94 5.21 3.51
C LEU A 55 6.73 5.71 2.29
N VAL A 56 7.43 6.84 2.42
CA VAL A 56 8.25 7.40 1.33
C VAL A 56 9.46 6.53 1.04
N LEU A 57 10.18 6.09 2.08
CA LEU A 57 11.33 5.18 1.95
C LEU A 57 10.93 3.78 1.46
N PHE A 58 9.67 3.39 1.60
CA PHE A 58 9.11 2.17 1.01
C PHE A 58 8.77 2.36 -0.48
N LEU A 59 8.01 3.40 -0.81
CA LEU A 59 7.44 3.58 -2.15
C LEU A 59 8.42 4.15 -3.18
N ALA A 60 9.39 4.99 -2.78
CA ALA A 60 10.38 5.52 -3.70
C ALA A 60 11.26 4.40 -4.32
N PRO A 61 11.84 3.47 -3.54
CA PRO A 61 12.54 2.31 -4.09
C PRO A 61 11.66 1.43 -4.98
N ILE A 62 10.40 1.19 -4.60
CA ILE A 62 9.45 0.43 -5.45
C ILE A 62 9.28 1.10 -6.81
N GLY A 63 9.12 2.43 -6.83
CA GLY A 63 9.04 3.18 -8.08
C GLY A 63 10.30 3.03 -8.91
N LEU A 64 11.48 3.18 -8.30
CA LEU A 64 12.76 3.03 -9.00
C LEU A 64 12.95 1.61 -9.58
N MET A 65 12.56 0.57 -8.84
CA MET A 65 12.62 -0.83 -9.29
C MET A 65 11.62 -1.11 -10.43
N ALA A 66 10.39 -0.61 -10.30
CA ALA A 66 9.33 -0.86 -11.28
C ALA A 66 9.47 -0.01 -12.56
N GLY A 67 10.09 1.18 -12.49
CA GLY A 67 10.17 2.17 -13.57
C GLY A 67 10.56 1.61 -14.95
N PRO A 68 11.64 0.82 -15.08
CA PRO A 68 12.07 0.25 -16.36
C PRO A 68 11.04 -0.67 -17.05
N SER A 69 10.13 -1.27 -16.29
CA SER A 69 9.10 -2.20 -16.81
C SER A 69 7.71 -1.58 -16.85
N PHE A 70 7.48 -0.53 -16.05
CA PHE A 70 6.17 0.05 -15.79
C PHE A 70 5.50 0.57 -17.05
N MET A 71 6.19 1.40 -17.83
CA MET A 71 5.60 2.06 -19.00
C MET A 71 5.22 1.05 -20.08
N ALA A 72 6.06 0.04 -20.30
CA ALA A 72 5.74 -1.07 -21.19
C ALA A 72 4.54 -1.89 -20.68
N ASN A 73 4.43 -2.11 -19.35
CA ASN A 73 3.29 -2.80 -18.75
C ASN A 73 1.99 -2.00 -18.88
N ILE A 74 2.03 -0.67 -18.69
CA ILE A 74 0.88 0.23 -18.91
C ILE A 74 0.43 0.19 -20.38
N LYS A 75 1.36 0.24 -21.34
CA LYS A 75 1.02 0.15 -22.77
C LYS A 75 0.29 -1.16 -23.11
N LYS A 76 0.68 -2.26 -22.46
CA LYS A 76 0.10 -3.59 -22.70
C LYS A 76 -1.22 -3.84 -21.95
N ASN A 77 -1.27 -3.47 -20.67
CA ASN A 77 -2.32 -3.88 -19.72
C ASN A 77 -3.05 -2.70 -19.06
N GLY A 78 -2.80 -1.46 -19.48
CA GLY A 78 -3.27 -0.24 -18.79
C GLY A 78 -4.77 -0.17 -18.59
N LEU A 79 -5.56 -0.58 -19.61
CA LEU A 79 -7.02 -0.60 -19.49
C LEU A 79 -7.50 -1.61 -18.44
N SER A 80 -6.84 -2.77 -18.35
CA SER A 80 -7.13 -3.76 -17.32
C SER A 80 -6.84 -3.21 -15.92
N PHE A 81 -5.73 -2.50 -15.71
CA PHE A 81 -5.39 -1.91 -14.42
C PHE A 81 -6.35 -0.80 -14.00
N LEU A 82 -6.78 0.04 -14.95
CA LEU A 82 -7.83 1.04 -14.71
C LEU A 82 -9.14 0.37 -14.31
N ALA A 83 -9.58 -0.66 -15.04
CA ALA A 83 -10.81 -1.39 -14.75
C ALA A 83 -10.74 -2.13 -13.40
N ILE A 84 -9.64 -2.80 -13.08
CA ILE A 84 -9.41 -3.46 -11.78
C ILE A 84 -9.56 -2.44 -10.65
N SER A 85 -8.88 -1.30 -10.76
CA SER A 85 -8.94 -0.24 -9.75
C SER A 85 -10.36 0.31 -9.61
N PHE A 86 -11.02 0.62 -10.73
CA PHE A 86 -12.38 1.16 -10.75
C PHE A 86 -13.38 0.21 -10.08
N ILE A 87 -13.39 -1.06 -10.48
CA ILE A 87 -14.35 -2.03 -9.94
C ILE A 87 -14.08 -2.29 -8.46
N THR A 88 -12.80 -2.38 -8.05
CA THR A 88 -12.42 -2.56 -6.63
C THR A 88 -12.89 -1.38 -5.77
N VAL A 89 -12.74 -0.15 -6.25
CA VAL A 89 -13.18 1.05 -5.53
C VAL A 89 -14.71 1.17 -5.54
N ALA A 90 -15.36 0.89 -6.67
CA ALA A 90 -16.82 0.93 -6.79
C ALA A 90 -17.50 -0.07 -5.84
N ILE A 91 -16.99 -1.30 -5.75
CA ILE A 91 -17.54 -2.27 -4.80
C ILE A 91 -17.29 -1.84 -3.35
N GLY A 92 -16.11 -1.29 -3.04
CA GLY A 92 -15.85 -0.69 -1.73
C GLY A 92 -16.88 0.40 -1.39
N GLY A 93 -17.22 1.24 -2.37
CA GLY A 93 -18.26 2.25 -2.27
C GLY A 93 -19.63 1.72 -1.91
N ILE A 94 -20.07 0.68 -2.62
CA ILE A 94 -21.35 0.01 -2.37
C ILE A 94 -21.34 -0.60 -0.96
N LEU A 95 -20.25 -1.27 -0.57
CA LEU A 95 -20.13 -1.91 0.74
C LEU A 95 -20.14 -0.91 1.90
N ILE A 96 -19.59 0.30 1.74
CA ILE A 96 -19.67 1.35 2.77
C ILE A 96 -21.12 1.62 3.14
N VAL A 97 -21.97 1.85 2.14
CA VAL A 97 -23.39 2.16 2.37
C VAL A 97 -24.14 0.95 2.92
N LEU A 98 -23.86 -0.25 2.40
CA LEU A 98 -24.49 -1.48 2.87
C LEU A 98 -24.11 -1.79 4.33
N VAL A 99 -22.83 -1.66 4.69
CA VAL A 99 -22.34 -1.88 6.05
C VAL A 99 -22.94 -0.86 7.02
N SER A 100 -22.96 0.42 6.64
CA SER A 100 -23.58 1.47 7.46
C SER A 100 -25.05 1.15 7.76
N LYS A 101 -25.84 0.79 6.74
CA LYS A 101 -27.27 0.48 6.93
C LYS A 101 -27.53 -0.85 7.63
N PHE A 102 -26.78 -1.89 7.30
CA PHE A 102 -27.03 -3.25 7.81
C PHE A 102 -26.58 -3.41 9.26
N PHE A 103 -25.44 -2.83 9.63
CA PHE A 103 -24.93 -2.91 11.00
C PHE A 103 -25.41 -1.76 11.89
N ASP A 104 -26.14 -0.79 11.32
CA ASP A 104 -26.59 0.44 11.99
C ASP A 104 -25.39 1.23 12.55
N ILE A 105 -24.43 1.51 11.68
CA ILE A 105 -23.21 2.25 11.98
C ILE A 105 -23.29 3.59 11.27
N ASP A 106 -22.91 4.65 11.98
CA ASP A 106 -22.75 6.00 11.42
C ASP A 106 -21.98 5.99 10.10
N LEU A 107 -22.42 6.79 9.13
CA LEU A 107 -21.84 6.79 7.79
C LEU A 107 -20.40 7.33 7.79
N ALA A 108 -20.10 8.34 8.60
CA ALA A 108 -18.74 8.89 8.72
C ALA A 108 -17.80 7.85 9.35
N LEU A 109 -18.28 7.10 10.35
CA LEU A 109 -17.54 5.96 10.89
C LEU A 109 -17.34 4.86 9.84
N SER A 110 -18.37 4.52 9.07
CA SER A 110 -18.31 3.49 8.02
C SER A 110 -17.34 3.86 6.88
N MET A 111 -17.34 5.13 6.46
CA MET A 111 -16.32 5.66 5.54
C MET A 111 -14.93 5.57 6.15
N GLY A 112 -14.78 5.91 7.43
CA GLY A 112 -13.54 5.73 8.19
C GLY A 112 -13.04 4.28 8.15
N LEU A 113 -13.91 3.31 8.47
CA LEU A 113 -13.59 1.89 8.39
C LEU A 113 -13.12 1.50 6.98
N ALA A 114 -13.79 1.96 5.93
CA ALA A 114 -13.37 1.65 4.57
C ALA A 114 -12.01 2.25 4.22
N THR A 115 -11.69 3.46 4.70
CA THR A 115 -10.37 4.06 4.47
C THR A 115 -9.24 3.23 5.11
N GLY A 116 -9.50 2.64 6.29
CA GLY A 116 -8.56 1.73 6.97
C GLY A 116 -8.47 0.39 6.26
N ALA A 117 -9.62 -0.24 5.97
CA ALA A 117 -9.71 -1.54 5.29
C ALA A 117 -9.06 -1.53 3.90
N MET A 118 -9.22 -0.43 3.15
CA MET A 118 -8.57 -0.20 1.86
C MET A 118 -7.24 0.56 1.99
N THR A 119 -6.69 0.68 3.21
CA THR A 119 -5.36 1.27 3.53
C THR A 119 -5.06 2.64 2.89
N SER A 120 -6.08 3.45 2.63
CA SER A 120 -5.97 4.68 1.85
C SER A 120 -6.05 5.94 2.72
N THR A 121 -4.89 6.53 3.00
CA THR A 121 -4.79 7.79 3.76
C THR A 121 -5.35 8.98 2.99
N SER A 122 -5.28 8.98 1.66
CA SER A 122 -5.83 10.05 0.82
C SER A 122 -7.35 10.06 0.89
N MET A 123 -7.98 8.87 0.87
CA MET A 123 -9.42 8.73 1.10
C MET A 123 -9.82 9.27 2.48
N LEU A 124 -9.05 8.95 3.53
CA LEU A 124 -9.32 9.45 4.89
C LEU A 124 -9.27 10.99 4.94
N GLY A 125 -8.32 11.60 4.23
CA GLY A 125 -8.22 13.04 4.09
C GLY A 125 -9.50 13.66 3.50
N THR A 126 -10.05 13.04 2.45
CA THR A 126 -11.32 13.46 1.85
C THR A 126 -12.47 13.27 2.83
N VAL A 127 -12.61 12.12 3.48
CA VAL A 127 -13.71 11.86 4.43
C VAL A 127 -13.70 12.91 5.54
N LYS A 128 -12.53 13.22 6.11
CA LYS A 128 -12.37 14.26 7.14
C LYS A 128 -12.66 15.68 6.65
N SER A 129 -12.59 15.95 5.35
CA SER A 129 -12.97 17.26 4.80
C SER A 129 -14.48 17.44 4.63
N LEU A 130 -15.24 16.32 4.67
CA LEU A 130 -16.68 16.31 4.45
C LEU A 130 -17.49 16.30 5.76
N THR A 131 -16.84 16.15 6.92
CA THR A 131 -17.50 16.13 8.23
C THR A 131 -16.61 16.78 9.30
N THR A 132 -17.23 17.30 10.36
CA THR A 132 -16.53 17.81 11.56
C THR A 132 -16.31 16.72 12.62
N SER A 133 -16.87 15.53 12.41
CA SER A 133 -16.77 14.38 13.32
C SER A 133 -15.36 13.79 13.40
N SER A 134 -14.98 13.29 14.57
CA SER A 134 -13.74 12.53 14.79
C SER A 134 -13.85 11.06 14.38
N LEU A 135 -15.07 10.56 14.13
CA LEU A 135 -15.36 9.16 13.80
C LEU A 135 -14.57 8.60 12.62
N PRO A 136 -14.31 9.34 11.52
CA PRO A 136 -13.51 8.80 10.42
C PRO A 136 -12.11 8.35 10.83
N GLY A 137 -11.47 9.10 11.74
CA GLY A 137 -10.14 8.76 12.25
C GLY A 137 -10.16 7.50 13.12
N VAL A 138 -11.22 7.35 13.92
CA VAL A 138 -11.47 6.16 14.74
C VAL A 138 -11.66 4.94 13.85
N GLY A 139 -12.56 5.02 12.86
CA GLY A 139 -12.81 3.95 11.89
C GLY A 139 -11.55 3.52 11.14
N TYR A 140 -10.73 4.48 10.70
CA TYR A 140 -9.46 4.20 10.03
C TYR A 140 -8.54 3.33 10.89
N GLY A 141 -8.30 3.69 12.15
CA GLY A 141 -7.39 2.95 13.03
C GLY A 141 -7.80 1.49 13.23
N ILE A 142 -9.09 1.26 13.49
CA ILE A 142 -9.65 -0.09 13.70
C ILE A 142 -9.48 -0.94 12.44
N ALA A 143 -9.90 -0.39 11.30
CA ALA A 143 -9.99 -1.16 10.07
C ALA A 143 -8.65 -1.31 9.36
N TYR A 144 -7.66 -0.47 9.66
CA TYR A 144 -6.32 -0.56 9.10
C TYR A 144 -5.65 -1.90 9.41
N ALA A 145 -5.79 -2.40 10.64
CA ALA A 145 -5.28 -3.72 11.01
C ALA A 145 -5.93 -4.84 10.18
N PHE A 146 -7.26 -4.79 9.99
CA PHE A 146 -7.97 -5.74 9.14
C PHE A 146 -7.53 -5.63 7.68
N GLY A 147 -7.40 -4.41 7.15
CA GLY A 147 -6.92 -4.14 5.80
C GLY A 147 -5.56 -4.78 5.52
N VAL A 148 -4.59 -4.51 6.40
CA VAL A 148 -3.24 -5.07 6.27
C VAL A 148 -3.25 -6.59 6.41
N VAL A 149 -3.81 -7.13 7.50
CA VAL A 149 -3.78 -8.57 7.77
C VAL A 149 -4.57 -9.35 6.73
N GLY A 150 -5.78 -8.90 6.39
CA GLY A 150 -6.66 -9.58 5.44
C GLY A 150 -6.05 -9.70 4.05
N VAL A 151 -5.49 -8.60 3.51
CA VAL A 151 -4.88 -8.63 2.18
C VAL A 151 -3.53 -9.40 2.20
N VAL A 152 -2.75 -9.31 3.29
CA VAL A 152 -1.56 -10.17 3.48
C VAL A 152 -1.93 -11.66 3.47
N LEU A 153 -3.01 -12.04 4.16
CA LEU A 153 -3.48 -13.43 4.18
C LEU A 153 -3.91 -13.88 2.79
N ILE A 154 -4.63 -13.05 2.02
CA ILE A 154 -5.00 -13.39 0.63
C ILE A 154 -3.73 -13.66 -0.20
N VAL A 155 -2.73 -12.79 -0.11
CA VAL A 155 -1.46 -12.93 -0.83
C VAL A 155 -0.72 -14.22 -0.47
N GLN A 156 -0.72 -14.62 0.81
CA GLN A 156 0.00 -15.80 1.25
C GLN A 156 -0.77 -17.12 1.07
N LEU A 157 -2.10 -17.07 1.15
CA LEU A 157 -2.95 -18.25 1.08
C LEU A 157 -3.28 -18.61 -0.36
N MET A 158 -3.52 -17.63 -1.23
CA MET A 158 -4.01 -17.91 -2.57
C MET A 158 -3.09 -18.82 -3.40
N PRO A 159 -1.75 -18.64 -3.42
CA PRO A 159 -0.85 -19.54 -4.14
C PRO A 159 -0.91 -20.98 -3.62
N LYS A 160 -1.12 -21.17 -2.32
CA LYS A 160 -1.27 -22.50 -1.69
C LYS A 160 -2.61 -23.13 -1.97
N ILE A 161 -3.69 -22.35 -1.90
CA ILE A 161 -5.06 -22.78 -2.23
C ILE A 161 -5.10 -23.26 -3.68
N LEU A 162 -4.48 -22.51 -4.58
CA LEU A 162 -4.40 -22.84 -6.00
C LEU A 162 -3.30 -23.86 -6.33
N LYS A 163 -2.48 -24.27 -5.35
CA LYS A 163 -1.36 -25.21 -5.49
C LYS A 163 -0.42 -24.85 -6.64
N VAL A 164 -0.09 -23.56 -6.75
CA VAL A 164 0.74 -23.02 -7.83
C VAL A 164 2.21 -23.21 -7.49
N ASP A 165 2.99 -23.63 -8.48
CA ASP A 165 4.45 -23.63 -8.42
C ASP A 165 4.97 -22.19 -8.53
N VAL A 166 5.76 -21.77 -7.54
CA VAL A 166 6.22 -20.37 -7.42
C VAL A 166 7.12 -19.99 -8.58
N ASP A 167 8.06 -20.86 -8.97
CA ASP A 167 9.03 -20.55 -10.01
C ASP A 167 8.36 -20.54 -11.40
N GLU A 168 7.46 -21.49 -11.65
CA GLU A 168 6.64 -21.51 -12.88
C GLU A 168 5.80 -20.23 -13.00
N GLU A 169 5.19 -19.78 -11.91
CA GLU A 169 4.32 -18.61 -11.93
C GLU A 169 5.12 -17.30 -12.08
N ILE A 170 6.30 -17.21 -11.48
CA ILE A 170 7.25 -16.11 -11.71
C ILE A 170 7.67 -16.07 -13.19
N ASN A 171 7.90 -17.22 -13.82
CA ASN A 171 8.29 -17.29 -15.23
C ASN A 171 7.17 -16.81 -16.18
N LYS A 172 5.90 -16.89 -15.76
CA LYS A 172 4.76 -16.29 -16.49
C LYS A 172 4.75 -14.76 -16.44
N LEU A 173 5.47 -14.14 -15.51
CA LEU A 173 5.60 -12.68 -15.39
C LEU A 173 6.55 -12.13 -16.47
N VAL A 174 6.19 -12.28 -17.74
CA VAL A 174 6.93 -11.67 -18.85
C VAL A 174 6.51 -10.21 -18.95
N LEU A 175 7.21 -9.37 -18.19
CA LEU A 175 7.09 -7.93 -18.35
C LEU A 175 7.77 -7.52 -19.65
N PRO A 176 7.09 -6.81 -20.56
CA PRO A 176 7.77 -6.23 -21.70
C PRO A 176 8.85 -5.29 -21.15
N LYS A 177 10.11 -5.55 -21.51
CA LYS A 177 11.20 -4.64 -21.17
C LYS A 177 10.93 -3.34 -21.94
N ASP A 178 10.84 -2.22 -21.24
CA ASP A 178 10.94 -0.95 -21.94
C ASP A 178 12.39 -0.81 -22.41
N ASN A 179 12.59 -0.37 -23.64
CA ASN A 179 13.91 -0.13 -24.23
C ASN A 179 14.53 1.13 -23.59
N SER A 180 14.68 1.17 -22.27
CA SER A 180 15.47 2.17 -21.57
C SER A 180 16.95 1.83 -21.77
N ASN A 181 17.46 2.42 -22.85
CA ASN A 181 18.69 2.14 -23.59
C ASN A 181 19.99 2.52 -22.86
N LEU A 182 20.19 2.15 -21.59
CA LEU A 182 21.49 2.35 -20.93
C LEU A 182 22.26 1.03 -20.87
N THR A 183 23.26 0.92 -21.74
CA THR A 183 24.23 -0.17 -21.67
C THR A 183 25.14 0.02 -20.44
N LYS A 184 25.83 -1.04 -20.01
CA LYS A 184 26.86 -0.93 -18.95
C LYS A 184 27.90 0.16 -19.26
N LYS A 185 28.20 0.39 -20.54
CA LYS A 185 29.12 1.44 -21.00
C LYS A 185 28.54 2.84 -20.79
N ASP A 186 27.24 3.03 -21.04
CA ASP A 186 26.57 4.31 -20.80
C ASP A 186 26.56 4.64 -19.31
N ILE A 187 26.23 3.66 -18.46
CA ILE A 187 26.21 3.81 -17.00
C ILE A 187 27.60 4.18 -16.46
N GLY A 188 28.67 3.52 -16.95
CA GLY A 188 30.04 3.77 -16.51
C GLY A 188 30.60 5.16 -16.83
N SER A 189 29.92 5.93 -17.69
CA SER A 189 30.29 7.32 -18.03
C SER A 189 29.56 8.37 -17.20
N LEU A 190 28.56 7.96 -16.42
CA LEU A 190 27.74 8.85 -15.60
C LEU A 190 28.40 9.13 -14.24
N ILE A 191 28.01 10.24 -13.64
CA ILE A 191 28.43 10.66 -12.31
C ILE A 191 27.57 9.93 -11.26
N ASP A 192 28.23 9.14 -10.42
CA ASP A 192 27.66 8.55 -9.21
C ASP A 192 27.97 9.45 -8.00
N PHE A 193 26.95 10.13 -7.47
CA PHE A 193 27.09 10.92 -6.23
C PHE A 193 27.31 10.03 -5.00
N GLU A 194 26.72 8.83 -5.01
CA GLU A 194 26.72 7.88 -3.90
C GLU A 194 26.54 6.46 -4.45
N LYS A 195 27.35 5.49 -3.99
CA LYS A 195 27.45 4.16 -4.61
C LYS A 195 26.35 3.19 -4.20
N ASN A 196 25.67 3.39 -3.08
CA ASN A 196 24.65 2.49 -2.52
C ASN A 196 23.24 2.81 -3.03
N GLY A 197 23.05 3.92 -3.75
CA GLY A 197 21.75 4.29 -4.33
C GLY A 197 20.87 5.15 -3.41
N LEU A 198 21.42 5.69 -2.31
CA LEU A 198 20.69 6.61 -1.44
C LEU A 198 20.39 7.94 -2.13
N PHE A 199 21.27 8.41 -3.04
CA PHE A 199 21.02 9.64 -3.79
C PHE A 199 19.77 9.52 -4.70
N PRO A 200 19.62 8.49 -5.56
CA PRO A 200 18.39 8.27 -6.31
C PRO A 200 17.13 8.14 -5.44
N VAL A 201 17.21 7.45 -4.30
CA VAL A 201 16.08 7.33 -3.36
C VAL A 201 15.72 8.69 -2.76
N ALA A 202 16.69 9.48 -2.31
CA ALA A 202 16.47 10.80 -1.76
C ALA A 202 15.89 11.77 -2.81
N LEU A 203 16.38 11.70 -4.05
CA LEU A 203 15.87 12.48 -5.16
C LEU A 203 14.41 12.10 -5.49
N ALA A 204 14.12 10.82 -5.63
CA ALA A 204 12.76 10.31 -5.84
C ALA A 204 11.82 10.72 -4.71
N SER A 205 12.27 10.60 -3.46
CA SER A 205 11.52 11.01 -2.27
C SER A 205 11.23 12.51 -2.27
N THR A 206 12.24 13.34 -2.58
CA THR A 206 12.11 14.81 -2.60
C THR A 206 11.13 15.26 -3.68
N LEU A 207 11.37 14.84 -4.93
CA LEU A 207 10.50 15.18 -6.06
C LEU A 207 9.09 14.62 -5.85
N GLY A 208 8.98 13.43 -5.27
CA GLY A 208 7.72 12.79 -4.96
C GLY A 208 6.92 13.48 -3.88
N ILE A 209 7.55 13.93 -2.79
CA ILE A 209 6.88 14.74 -1.77
C ILE A 209 6.41 16.06 -2.36
N LEU A 210 7.22 16.72 -3.20
CA LEU A 210 6.83 17.95 -3.89
C LEU A 210 5.61 17.72 -4.79
N LEU A 211 5.66 16.69 -5.65
CA LEU A 211 4.56 16.29 -6.52
C LEU A 211 3.30 15.92 -5.72
N GLY A 212 3.45 15.13 -4.66
CA GLY A 212 2.35 14.69 -3.80
C GLY A 212 1.73 15.83 -3.01
N SER A 213 2.47 16.90 -2.74
CA SER A 213 1.98 18.09 -2.03
C SER A 213 1.18 19.04 -2.90
N ILE A 214 1.20 18.86 -4.23
CA ILE A 214 0.36 19.63 -5.14
C ILE A 214 -1.11 19.28 -4.85
N LYS A 215 -1.86 20.28 -4.40
CA LYS A 215 -3.29 20.20 -4.15
C LYS A 215 -4.02 20.77 -5.35
N ILE A 216 -4.71 19.92 -6.10
CA ILE A 216 -5.54 20.32 -7.23
C ILE A 216 -6.97 20.47 -6.71
N PRO A 217 -7.51 21.70 -6.61
CA PRO A 217 -8.89 21.88 -6.18
C PRO A 217 -9.83 21.33 -7.26
N ILE A 218 -10.72 20.41 -6.88
CA ILE A 218 -11.76 19.86 -7.74
C ILE A 218 -13.07 19.91 -6.97
N GLY A 219 -13.90 20.91 -7.29
CA GLY A 219 -15.12 21.19 -6.53
C GLY A 219 -14.80 21.62 -5.09
N SER A 220 -15.38 20.92 -4.10
CA SER A 220 -15.22 21.22 -2.67
C SER A 220 -14.00 20.56 -2.02
N VAL A 221 -13.21 19.78 -2.76
CA VAL A 221 -12.06 19.04 -2.21
C VAL A 221 -10.76 19.40 -2.91
N SER A 222 -9.64 19.05 -2.27
CA SER A 222 -8.32 19.09 -2.87
C SER A 222 -7.84 17.67 -3.17
N LEU A 223 -7.66 17.36 -4.46
CA LEU A 223 -6.97 16.14 -4.89
C LEU A 223 -5.48 16.27 -4.61
N SER A 224 -4.91 15.26 -3.95
CA SER A 224 -3.47 15.12 -3.71
C SER A 224 -3.13 13.63 -3.71
N LEU A 225 -1.98 13.29 -4.30
CA LEU A 225 -1.45 11.93 -4.29
C LEU A 225 -0.88 11.53 -2.92
N GLY A 226 -0.64 12.51 -2.05
CA GLY A 226 0.08 12.33 -0.80
C GLY A 226 1.57 12.02 -1.01
N ALA A 227 2.34 12.05 0.08
CA ALA A 227 3.79 11.81 0.04
C ALA A 227 4.14 10.43 -0.55
N GLY A 228 3.36 9.39 -0.21
CA GLY A 228 3.58 8.04 -0.72
C GLY A 228 3.32 7.89 -2.21
N GLY A 229 2.13 8.29 -2.69
CA GLY A 229 1.78 8.21 -4.11
C GLY A 229 2.70 9.07 -4.98
N GLY A 230 3.06 10.28 -4.51
CA GLY A 230 4.04 11.12 -5.19
C GLY A 230 5.43 10.50 -5.26
N ALA A 231 5.94 9.92 -4.15
CA ALA A 231 7.22 9.20 -4.11
C ALA A 231 7.26 8.02 -5.07
N LEU A 232 6.16 7.25 -5.17
CA LEU A 232 6.03 6.17 -6.13
C LEU A 232 6.13 6.69 -7.58
N ILE A 233 5.36 7.72 -7.95
CA ILE A 233 5.38 8.27 -9.31
C ILE A 233 6.74 8.87 -9.66
N ALA A 234 7.34 9.65 -8.76
CA ALA A 234 8.68 10.18 -8.98
C ALA A 234 9.72 9.06 -9.15
N GLY A 235 9.66 8.02 -8.30
CA GLY A 235 10.49 6.83 -8.44
C GLY A 235 10.30 6.13 -9.79
N LEU A 236 9.06 5.96 -10.25
CA LEU A 236 8.75 5.34 -11.54
C LEU A 236 9.36 6.11 -12.71
N VAL A 237 9.24 7.44 -12.70
CA VAL A 237 9.80 8.31 -13.74
C VAL A 237 11.33 8.25 -13.74
N LEU A 238 11.96 8.41 -12.57
CA LEU A 238 13.41 8.35 -12.46
C LEU A 238 13.97 6.97 -12.80
N GLY A 239 13.30 5.90 -12.36
CA GLY A 239 13.66 4.52 -12.67
C GLY A 239 13.51 4.19 -14.16
N HIS A 240 12.47 4.70 -14.81
CA HIS A 240 12.28 4.53 -16.26
C HIS A 240 13.41 5.15 -17.08
N TYR A 241 13.85 6.36 -16.72
CA TYR A 241 14.95 7.03 -17.44
C TYR A 241 16.33 6.51 -17.06
N GLY A 242 16.53 6.08 -15.82
CA GLY A 242 17.81 5.57 -15.30
C GLY A 242 18.93 6.61 -15.17
N ARG A 243 18.74 7.84 -15.65
CA ARG A 243 19.69 8.95 -15.53
C ARG A 243 19.00 10.31 -15.53
N LEU A 244 19.66 11.31 -14.96
CA LEU A 244 19.27 12.72 -15.05
C LEU A 244 20.46 13.53 -15.59
N GLY A 245 20.46 13.82 -16.89
CA GLY A 245 21.62 14.41 -17.56
C GLY A 245 22.84 13.49 -17.46
N ARG A 246 23.91 13.95 -16.79
CA ARG A 246 25.13 13.17 -16.53
C ARG A 246 25.08 12.37 -15.23
N ILE A 247 23.97 12.37 -14.50
CA ILE A 247 23.85 11.75 -13.18
C ILE A 247 23.29 10.33 -13.34
N ASN A 248 23.94 9.34 -12.73
CA ASN A 248 23.44 7.97 -12.70
C ASN A 248 22.32 7.81 -11.67
N LEU A 249 21.21 7.19 -12.09
CA LEU A 249 20.08 6.86 -11.21
C LEU A 249 19.78 5.35 -11.18
N VAL A 250 20.57 4.53 -11.88
CA VAL A 250 20.39 3.08 -11.90
C VAL A 250 20.92 2.48 -10.59
N VAL A 251 20.02 1.86 -9.83
CA VAL A 251 20.34 1.14 -8.58
C VAL A 251 19.87 -0.29 -8.72
N SER A 252 20.61 -1.23 -8.13
CA SER A 252 20.23 -2.65 -8.17
C SER A 252 19.11 -2.94 -7.17
N SER A 253 18.26 -3.92 -7.50
CA SER A 253 17.09 -4.29 -6.70
C SER A 253 17.48 -4.74 -5.27
N GLU A 254 18.68 -5.31 -5.08
CA GLU A 254 19.18 -5.71 -3.75
C GLU A 254 19.51 -4.51 -2.86
N ARG A 255 20.00 -3.41 -3.43
CA ARG A 255 20.28 -2.19 -2.66
C ARG A 255 19.00 -1.44 -2.33
N LEU A 256 18.07 -1.39 -3.29
CA LEU A 256 16.76 -0.77 -3.12
C LEU A 256 15.88 -1.54 -2.12
N SER A 257 15.96 -2.88 -2.09
CA SER A 257 15.19 -3.69 -1.15
C SER A 257 15.53 -3.41 0.31
N LEU A 258 16.79 -3.12 0.64
CA LEU A 258 17.19 -2.75 2.00
C LEU A 258 16.48 -1.48 2.49
N VAL A 259 16.47 -0.43 1.66
CA VAL A 259 15.81 0.84 2.00
C VAL A 259 14.29 0.67 2.04
N ARG A 260 13.74 -0.09 1.08
CA ARG A 260 12.33 -0.45 1.02
C ARG A 260 11.89 -1.15 2.30
N ASP A 261 12.59 -2.18 2.73
CA ASP A 261 12.19 -3.02 3.87
C ASP A 261 12.31 -2.25 5.19
N LEU A 262 13.31 -1.37 5.33
CA LEU A 262 13.40 -0.42 6.44
C LEU A 262 12.23 0.58 6.43
N GLY A 263 11.88 1.13 5.26
CA GLY A 263 10.74 2.01 5.11
C GLY A 263 9.43 1.34 5.50
N LEU A 264 9.21 0.10 5.05
CA LEU A 264 8.05 -0.70 5.43
C LEU A 264 7.98 -0.92 6.94
N ALA A 265 9.10 -1.23 7.58
CA ALA A 265 9.17 -1.43 9.03
C ALA A 265 8.75 -0.18 9.80
N PHE A 266 9.30 1.00 9.47
CA PHE A 266 8.91 2.26 10.12
C PHE A 266 7.45 2.61 9.87
N PHE A 267 6.94 2.35 8.66
CA PHE A 267 5.54 2.58 8.33
C PHE A 267 4.60 1.71 9.17
N LEU A 268 4.86 0.41 9.21
CA LEU A 268 4.05 -0.56 9.96
C LEU A 268 4.12 -0.35 11.47
N LEU A 269 5.30 0.04 11.97
CA LEU A 269 5.54 0.29 13.37
C LEU A 269 4.72 1.47 13.88
N GLU A 270 4.76 2.62 13.22
CA GLU A 270 3.96 3.78 13.64
C GLU A 270 2.47 3.53 13.43
N SER A 271 2.09 2.97 12.28
CA SER A 271 0.68 2.70 11.99
C SER A 271 0.08 1.70 12.98
N GLY A 272 0.83 0.68 13.38
CA GLY A 272 0.40 -0.30 14.37
C GLY A 272 0.28 0.30 15.77
N VAL A 273 1.27 1.07 16.23
CA VAL A 273 1.22 1.75 17.55
C VAL A 273 0.03 2.71 17.61
N SER A 274 -0.17 3.51 16.56
CA SER A 274 -1.29 4.43 16.44
C SER A 274 -2.64 3.70 16.40
N ALA A 275 -2.75 2.55 15.73
CA ALA A 275 -3.97 1.74 15.69
C ALA A 275 -4.27 1.02 17.02
N GLY A 276 -3.24 0.62 17.77
CA GLY A 276 -3.41 0.01 19.09
C GLY A 276 -3.91 1.00 20.15
N THR A 277 -3.58 2.28 19.99
CA THR A 277 -4.04 3.34 20.88
C THR A 277 -5.54 3.55 20.70
N GLY A 278 -6.33 3.35 21.76
CA GLY A 278 -7.80 3.49 21.69
C GLY A 278 -8.54 2.25 21.17
N PHE A 279 -7.82 1.17 20.82
CA PHE A 279 -8.44 -0.02 20.23
C PHE A 279 -9.50 -0.66 21.15
N VAL A 280 -9.20 -0.76 22.45
CA VAL A 280 -10.10 -1.40 23.42
C VAL A 280 -11.32 -0.55 23.71
N GLU A 281 -11.19 0.78 23.86
CA GLU A 281 -12.35 1.65 24.04
C GLU A 281 -13.32 1.53 22.86
N VAL A 282 -12.79 1.48 21.65
CA VAL A 282 -13.61 1.45 20.44
C VAL A 282 -14.28 0.08 20.24
N VAL A 283 -13.57 -1.03 20.46
CA VAL A 283 -14.18 -2.36 20.45
C VAL A 283 -15.25 -2.49 21.55
N SER A 284 -15.02 -1.87 22.72
CA SER A 284 -15.98 -1.90 23.83
C SER A 284 -17.24 -1.07 23.54
N GLN A 285 -17.11 0.08 22.87
CA GLN A 285 -18.26 0.95 22.54
C GLN A 285 -19.11 0.43 21.39
N TYR A 286 -18.49 -0.08 20.32
CA TYR A 286 -19.20 -0.43 19.08
C TYR A 286 -19.30 -1.95 18.82
N GLY A 287 -18.66 -2.75 19.68
CA GLY A 287 -18.80 -4.20 19.73
C GLY A 287 -18.25 -4.94 18.50
N ILE A 288 -18.67 -6.20 18.37
CA ILE A 288 -18.26 -7.11 17.30
C ILE A 288 -18.73 -6.68 15.90
N LYS A 289 -19.68 -5.73 15.81
CA LYS A 289 -20.18 -5.21 14.54
C LYS A 289 -19.05 -4.56 13.71
N LEU A 290 -18.17 -3.79 14.34
CA LEU A 290 -17.05 -3.15 13.65
C LEU A 290 -16.01 -4.16 13.16
N PHE A 291 -15.85 -5.27 13.88
CA PHE A 291 -15.00 -6.37 13.44
C PHE A 291 -15.50 -6.94 12.11
N PHE A 292 -16.78 -7.31 12.04
CA PHE A 292 -17.35 -7.85 10.80
C PHE A 292 -17.39 -6.81 9.68
N ALA A 293 -17.71 -5.55 9.99
CA ALA A 293 -17.64 -4.44 9.04
C ALA A 293 -16.25 -4.29 8.43
N GLY A 294 -15.20 -4.23 9.25
CA GLY A 294 -13.82 -4.12 8.80
C GLY A 294 -13.37 -5.33 7.97
N VAL A 295 -13.75 -6.54 8.38
CA VAL A 295 -13.48 -7.78 7.62
C VAL A 295 -14.16 -7.76 6.25
N ILE A 296 -15.45 -7.40 6.18
CA ILE A 296 -16.20 -7.33 4.91
C ILE A 296 -15.60 -6.26 3.99
N LEU A 297 -15.35 -5.06 4.52
CA LEU A 297 -14.75 -3.95 3.78
C LEU A 297 -13.33 -4.23 3.30
N THR A 298 -12.64 -5.22 3.90
CA THR A 298 -11.33 -5.67 3.46
C THR A 298 -11.41 -6.82 2.45
N LEU A 299 -12.02 -7.93 2.86
CA LEU A 299 -11.95 -9.20 2.12
C LEU A 299 -12.75 -9.13 0.83
N VAL A 300 -13.93 -8.50 0.83
CA VAL A 300 -14.78 -8.48 -0.36
C VAL A 300 -14.13 -7.68 -1.50
N PRO A 301 -13.68 -6.42 -1.31
CA PRO A 301 -12.96 -5.71 -2.38
C PRO A 301 -11.68 -6.42 -2.82
N ALA A 302 -10.90 -6.98 -1.89
CA ALA A 302 -9.66 -7.66 -2.22
C ALA A 302 -9.88 -8.94 -3.04
N LEU A 303 -10.85 -9.78 -2.64
CA LEU A 303 -11.19 -11.00 -3.37
C LEU A 303 -11.80 -10.70 -4.75
N ILE A 304 -12.61 -9.65 -4.85
CA ILE A 304 -13.15 -9.20 -6.14
C ILE A 304 -12.03 -8.67 -7.04
N SER A 305 -11.11 -7.88 -6.49
CA SER A 305 -9.95 -7.40 -7.23
C SER A 305 -9.11 -8.55 -7.78
N LEU A 306 -8.86 -9.56 -6.95
CA LEU A 306 -8.15 -10.77 -7.34
C LEU A 306 -8.94 -11.56 -8.39
N PHE A 307 -10.24 -11.76 -8.20
CA PHE A 307 -11.10 -12.47 -9.15
C PHE A 307 -11.09 -11.79 -10.52
N ILE A 308 -11.27 -10.47 -10.57
CA ILE A 308 -11.26 -9.71 -11.82
C ILE A 308 -9.88 -9.80 -12.48
N SER A 309 -8.81 -9.62 -11.71
CA SER A 309 -7.45 -9.68 -12.23
C SER A 309 -7.11 -11.07 -12.79
N TYR A 310 -7.44 -12.12 -12.05
CA TYR A 310 -7.06 -13.51 -12.37
C TYR A 310 -8.00 -14.20 -13.35
N LYS A 311 -9.33 -14.03 -13.21
CA LYS A 311 -10.33 -14.73 -14.03
C LYS A 311 -10.82 -13.91 -15.22
N VAL A 312 -11.03 -12.61 -15.06
CA VAL A 312 -11.58 -11.76 -16.14
C VAL A 312 -10.45 -11.30 -17.06
N PHE A 313 -9.40 -10.68 -16.49
CA PHE A 313 -8.25 -10.20 -17.26
C PHE A 313 -7.16 -11.23 -17.47
N LYS A 314 -7.30 -12.44 -16.88
CA LYS A 314 -6.39 -13.58 -17.09
C LYS A 314 -4.93 -13.25 -16.83
N LEU A 315 -4.67 -12.37 -15.87
CA LEU A 315 -3.30 -12.10 -15.42
C LEU A 315 -2.75 -13.35 -14.70
N PRO A 316 -1.43 -13.63 -14.83
CA PRO A 316 -0.77 -14.60 -13.95
C PRO A 316 -1.07 -14.28 -12.48
N LEU A 317 -1.15 -15.29 -11.63
CA LEU A 317 -1.54 -15.16 -10.22
C LEU A 317 -0.72 -14.10 -9.48
N PHE A 318 0.61 -14.09 -9.62
CA PHE A 318 1.44 -13.09 -8.94
C PHE A 318 1.28 -11.68 -9.53
N ALA A 319 0.95 -11.55 -10.81
CA ALA A 319 0.55 -10.28 -11.41
C ALA A 319 -0.83 -9.83 -10.88
N ALA A 320 -1.78 -10.75 -10.75
CA ALA A 320 -3.11 -10.51 -10.20
C ALA A 320 -3.04 -10.08 -8.73
N LEU A 321 -2.25 -10.77 -7.91
CA LEU A 321 -1.98 -10.39 -6.53
C LEU A 321 -1.26 -9.05 -6.45
N GLY A 322 -0.28 -8.77 -7.32
CA GLY A 322 0.35 -7.46 -7.42
C GLY A 322 -0.67 -6.35 -7.71
N ALA A 323 -1.54 -6.56 -8.70
CA ALA A 323 -2.62 -5.64 -9.04
C ALA A 323 -3.61 -5.45 -7.88
N THR A 324 -3.97 -6.52 -7.16
CA THR A 324 -4.84 -6.48 -5.96
C THR A 324 -4.22 -5.69 -4.81
N THR A 325 -2.93 -5.90 -4.53
CA THR A 325 -2.26 -5.12 -3.48
C THR A 325 -2.21 -3.63 -3.81
N GLY A 326 -2.03 -3.29 -5.10
CA GLY A 326 -2.05 -1.89 -5.56
C GLY A 326 -3.44 -1.28 -5.56
N SER A 327 -4.48 -2.01 -6.00
CA SER A 327 -5.87 -1.52 -6.00
C SER A 327 -6.43 -1.33 -4.59
N MET A 328 -5.98 -2.17 -3.64
CA MET A 328 -6.23 -2.01 -2.21
C MET A 328 -5.29 -1.01 -1.54
N THR A 329 -4.36 -0.40 -2.28
CA THR A 329 -3.31 0.51 -1.79
C THR A 329 -2.43 -0.03 -0.65
N SER A 330 -2.42 -1.35 -0.45
CA SER A 330 -1.78 -2.02 0.68
C SER A 330 -0.31 -2.32 0.40
N ALA A 331 0.53 -1.33 0.72
CA ALA A 331 1.99 -1.44 0.75
C ALA A 331 2.50 -2.69 1.52
N PRO A 332 2.00 -3.00 2.73
CA PRO A 332 2.44 -4.19 3.46
C PRO A 332 2.13 -5.52 2.77
N SER A 333 1.00 -5.59 2.05
CA SER A 333 0.64 -6.80 1.31
C SER A 333 1.54 -7.00 0.08
N LEU A 334 2.03 -5.92 -0.55
CA LEU A 334 3.09 -6.03 -1.54
C LEU A 334 4.39 -6.56 -0.92
N GLY A 335 4.75 -6.09 0.28
CA GLY A 335 5.90 -6.64 1.02
C GLY A 335 5.77 -8.15 1.28
N ALA A 336 4.57 -8.61 1.67
CA ALA A 336 4.29 -10.03 1.80
C ALA A 336 4.34 -10.78 0.46
N LEU A 337 3.87 -10.17 -0.63
CA LEU A 337 3.92 -10.77 -1.97
C LEU A 337 5.37 -10.97 -2.42
N LEU A 338 6.23 -9.97 -2.22
CA LEU A 338 7.66 -10.06 -2.50
C LEU A 338 8.33 -11.19 -1.70
N GLN A 339 7.89 -11.45 -0.46
CA GLN A 339 8.38 -12.59 0.31
C GLN A 339 7.93 -13.92 -0.27
N VAL A 340 6.69 -14.01 -0.77
CA VAL A 340 6.16 -15.21 -1.44
C VAL A 340 6.86 -15.48 -2.77
N THR A 341 7.28 -14.43 -3.48
CA THR A 341 7.97 -14.52 -4.77
C THR A 341 9.50 -14.51 -4.67
N ASN A 342 10.07 -14.87 -3.51
CA ASN A 342 11.51 -14.92 -3.28
C ASN A 342 12.26 -13.61 -3.64
N GLY A 343 11.58 -12.47 -3.50
CA GLY A 343 12.12 -11.15 -3.82
C GLY A 343 12.04 -10.74 -5.29
N ASP A 344 11.42 -11.52 -6.17
CA ASP A 344 11.23 -11.13 -7.58
C ASP A 344 10.38 -9.86 -7.67
N ASP A 345 10.98 -8.80 -8.21
CA ASP A 345 10.46 -7.44 -8.20
C ASP A 345 9.48 -7.14 -9.34
N LYS A 346 9.26 -8.08 -10.26
CA LYS A 346 8.30 -7.92 -11.37
C LYS A 346 6.88 -7.67 -10.84
N VAL A 347 6.54 -8.27 -9.69
CA VAL A 347 5.24 -8.05 -9.03
C VAL A 347 5.01 -6.59 -8.65
N SER A 348 6.07 -5.83 -8.36
CA SER A 348 6.01 -4.41 -8.01
C SER A 348 5.52 -3.55 -9.18
N SER A 349 5.75 -3.96 -10.43
CA SER A 349 5.21 -3.25 -11.60
C SER A 349 3.68 -3.24 -11.63
N PHE A 350 3.04 -4.36 -11.24
CA PHE A 350 1.58 -4.47 -11.22
C PHE A 350 0.97 -3.67 -10.07
N TYR A 351 1.60 -3.66 -8.90
CA TYR A 351 1.23 -2.77 -7.80
C TYR A 351 1.33 -1.31 -8.22
N ALA A 352 2.47 -0.93 -8.83
CA ALA A 352 2.72 0.44 -9.24
C ALA A 352 1.76 0.93 -10.33
N ALA A 353 1.22 0.01 -11.15
CA ALA A 353 0.24 0.31 -12.18
C ALA A 353 -1.17 0.57 -11.65
N THR A 354 -1.60 -0.13 -10.59
CA THR A 354 -2.96 0.02 -10.03
C THR A 354 -3.04 1.01 -8.86
N GLN A 355 -1.96 1.21 -8.11
CA GLN A 355 -1.97 2.05 -6.90
C GLN A 355 -2.32 3.53 -7.18
N PRO A 356 -1.74 4.21 -8.18
CA PRO A 356 -2.07 5.60 -8.46
C PRO A 356 -3.52 5.77 -8.91
N THR A 357 -4.00 4.87 -9.76
CA THR A 357 -5.37 4.91 -10.28
C THR A 357 -6.40 4.66 -9.18
N ALA A 358 -6.15 3.68 -8.30
CA ALA A 358 -6.98 3.43 -7.13
C ALA A 358 -7.01 4.62 -6.16
N THR A 359 -5.84 5.23 -5.89
CA THR A 359 -5.73 6.41 -5.02
C THR A 359 -6.60 7.56 -5.52
N VAL A 360 -6.52 7.88 -6.82
CA VAL A 360 -7.33 8.94 -7.43
C VAL A 360 -8.82 8.63 -7.29
N MET A 361 -9.25 7.39 -7.62
CA MET A 361 -10.65 6.99 -7.52
C MET A 361 -11.17 7.02 -6.07
N MET A 362 -10.35 6.61 -5.11
CA MET A 362 -10.70 6.64 -3.68
C MET A 362 -10.82 8.06 -3.11
N VAL A 363 -10.15 9.06 -3.68
CA VAL A 363 -10.34 10.48 -3.29
C VAL A 363 -11.73 10.98 -3.70
N PHE A 364 -12.28 10.49 -4.81
CA PHE A 364 -13.62 10.89 -5.26
C PHE A 364 -14.74 10.09 -4.59
N LEU A 365 -14.47 8.82 -4.23
CA LEU A 365 -15.49 7.92 -3.73
C LEU A 365 -16.31 8.49 -2.53
N PRO A 366 -15.69 9.03 -1.45
CA PRO A 366 -16.43 9.61 -0.34
C PRO A 366 -17.37 10.75 -0.76
N GLN A 367 -16.99 11.57 -1.74
CA GLN A 367 -17.82 12.67 -2.22
C GLN A 367 -19.05 12.15 -2.95
N ILE A 368 -18.85 11.17 -3.83
CA ILE A 368 -19.94 10.53 -4.56
C ILE A 368 -20.94 9.96 -3.54
N ILE A 369 -20.46 9.24 -2.53
CA ILE A 369 -21.33 8.70 -1.49
C ILE A 369 -22.03 9.83 -0.74
N ASN A 370 -21.33 10.89 -0.35
CA ASN A 370 -21.90 12.03 0.38
C ASN A 370 -22.97 12.80 -0.40
N ILE A 371 -22.93 12.80 -1.74
CA ILE A 371 -23.98 13.39 -2.58
C ILE A 371 -25.30 12.61 -2.45
N PHE A 372 -25.23 11.28 -2.42
CA PHE A 372 -26.42 10.41 -2.34
C PHE A 372 -26.84 10.09 -0.90
N PHE A 373 -25.90 10.09 0.02
CA PHE A 373 -26.06 9.79 1.45
C PHE A 373 -25.26 10.83 2.24
N PRO A 374 -25.82 12.02 2.49
CA PRO A 374 -25.12 13.09 3.19
C PRO A 374 -24.74 12.66 4.61
N MET A 375 -23.48 12.86 4.98
CA MET A 375 -23.03 12.73 6.36
C MET A 375 -23.56 13.91 7.17
N SER A 376 -24.09 13.61 8.36
CA SER A 376 -24.56 14.61 9.33
C SER A 376 -23.43 15.30 10.08
#